data_AF-A0AAD9T7K6-F1
#
_entry.id   AF-A0AAD9T7K6-F1
#
_cell.length_a   1.000
_cell.length_b   1.000
_cell.length_c   1.000
_cell.angle_alpha   90.00
_cell.angle_beta   90.00
_cell.angle_gamma   90.00
#
_symmetry.space_group_name_H-M   'P 1'
#
loop_
_entity.id
_entity.type
_entity.pdbx_description
1 polymer ?
#
loop_
_entity_poly.entity_id
_entity_poly.type
_entity_poly.pdbx_seq_one_letter_code
_entity_poly.pdbx_strand_id
1 'polypeptide(L)'
;MMTVALTPNQQVAAIFAAAFYGLFNLFSGFFIPRPRIPKWWVWYYWICPVAWTVYGCIVSQYGDVEHTIKIPGQADQPIKQYIQETFGYDPNFMGPVAVVLVAFAAFFATMFAFCIKALNFQKR
;
A
#
# COMPACT_ATOMS: atom_id res chain seq x y z
N MET A 1 -12.17 8.30 -7.19
CA MET A 1 -12.26 9.63 -7.83
C MET A 1 -11.43 9.72 -9.10
N MET A 2 -10.11 9.49 -9.04
CA MET A 2 -9.24 9.50 -10.23
C MET A 2 -9.69 8.58 -11.37
N THR A 3 -9.99 7.31 -11.08
CA THR A 3 -10.42 6.33 -12.10
C THR A 3 -11.68 6.77 -12.84
N VAL A 4 -12.64 7.37 -12.14
CA VAL A 4 -13.87 7.91 -12.72
C VAL A 4 -13.56 9.06 -13.69
N ALA A 5 -12.63 9.95 -13.33
CA ALA A 5 -12.23 11.07 -14.20
C ALA A 5 -11.43 10.63 -15.44
N LEU A 6 -10.79 9.46 -15.39
CA LEU A 6 -10.02 8.90 -16.50
C LEU A 6 -10.88 8.13 -17.51
N THR A 7 -12.04 7.64 -17.11
CA THR A 7 -12.85 6.74 -17.93
C THR A 7 -14.13 7.41 -18.44
N PRO A 8 -14.63 7.03 -19.63
CA PRO A 8 -15.84 7.65 -20.20
C PRO A 8 -17.14 7.35 -19.44
N ASN A 9 -17.18 6.27 -18.65
CA ASN A 9 -18.37 5.84 -17.90
C ASN A 9 -17.96 5.13 -16.59
N GLN A 10 -18.83 5.21 -15.59
CA GLN A 10 -18.69 4.64 -14.26
C GLN A 10 -18.49 3.12 -14.27
N GLN A 11 -19.14 2.39 -15.17
CA GLN A 11 -18.96 0.93 -15.27
C GLN A 11 -17.52 0.56 -15.61
N VAL A 12 -16.92 1.27 -16.57
CA VAL A 12 -15.51 1.09 -16.95
C VAL A 12 -14.61 1.48 -15.79
N ALA A 13 -14.88 2.62 -15.14
CA ALA A 13 -14.17 3.06 -13.94
C ALA A 13 -14.14 1.98 -12.85
N ALA A 14 -15.28 1.33 -12.60
CA ALA A 14 -15.44 0.31 -11.59
C ALA A 14 -14.62 -0.95 -11.91
N ILE A 15 -14.64 -1.41 -13.16
CA ILE A 15 -13.85 -2.58 -13.59
C ILE A 15 -12.36 -2.31 -13.40
N PHE A 16 -11.87 -1.15 -13.86
CA PHE A 16 -10.47 -0.76 -13.67
C PHE A 16 -10.12 -0.67 -12.18
N ALA A 17 -10.95 0.00 -11.38
CA ALA A 17 -10.71 0.12 -9.94
C ALA A 17 -10.64 -1.24 -9.26
N ALA A 18 -11.57 -2.15 -9.55
CA ALA A 18 -11.60 -3.50 -8.98
C ALA A 18 -10.33 -4.29 -9.30
N ALA A 19 -9.87 -4.26 -10.56
CA ALA A 19 -8.65 -4.94 -10.98
C ALA A 19 -7.41 -4.40 -10.22
N PHE A 20 -7.25 -3.07 -10.16
CA PHE A 20 -6.12 -2.46 -9.46
C PHE A 20 -6.19 -2.68 -7.95
N TYR A 21 -7.36 -2.59 -7.32
CA TYR A 21 -7.49 -2.89 -5.90
C TYR A 21 -7.17 -4.34 -5.57
N GLY A 22 -7.56 -5.29 -6.43
CA GLY A 22 -7.19 -6.70 -6.27
C GLY A 22 -5.68 -6.89 -6.27
N LEU A 23 -4.99 -6.33 -7.27
CA LEU A 23 -3.53 -6.41 -7.36
C LEU A 23 -2.84 -5.68 -6.19
N PHE A 24 -3.30 -4.49 -5.82
CA PHE A 24 -2.75 -3.74 -4.69
C PHE A 24 -2.91 -4.47 -3.37
N ASN A 25 -4.06 -5.12 -3.12
CA ASN A 25 -4.25 -5.93 -1.91
C ASN A 25 -3.30 -7.12 -1.87
N LEU A 26 -3.20 -7.88 -2.96
CA LEU A 26 -2.38 -9.09 -3.02
C LEU A 26 -0.89 -8.80 -2.75
N PHE A 27 -0.37 -7.72 -3.33
CA PHE A 27 1.04 -7.34 -3.22
C PHE A 27 1.30 -6.19 -2.23
N SER A 28 0.35 -5.92 -1.33
CA SER A 28 0.51 -4.89 -0.27
C SER A 28 1.56 -5.23 0.80
N GLY A 29 2.10 -6.45 0.81
CA GLY A 29 3.00 -6.92 1.86
C GLY A 29 2.30 -7.65 3.01
N PHE A 30 0.96 -7.69 3.03
CA PHE A 30 0.21 -8.43 4.04
C PHE A 30 0.00 -9.90 3.66
N PHE A 31 -0.66 -10.17 2.52
CA PHE A 31 -0.88 -11.55 2.06
C PHE A 31 0.42 -12.22 1.59
N ILE A 32 1.22 -11.47 0.83
CA ILE A 32 2.55 -11.89 0.40
C ILE A 32 3.55 -10.96 1.07
N PRO A 33 4.26 -11.43 2.12
CA PRO A 33 5.29 -10.66 2.79
C PRO A 33 6.34 -10.13 1.82
N ARG A 34 6.78 -8.88 1.99
CA ARG A 34 7.80 -8.24 1.14
C ARG A 34 9.05 -9.12 0.94
N PRO A 35 9.62 -9.78 1.97
CA PRO A 35 10.80 -10.64 1.80
C PRO A 35 10.57 -11.86 0.90
N ARG A 36 9.31 -12.29 0.71
CA ARG A 36 8.94 -13.44 -0.13
C ARG A 36 8.61 -13.05 -1.57
N ILE A 37 8.52 -11.76 -1.89
CA ILE A 37 8.27 -11.29 -3.25
C ILE A 37 9.57 -11.48 -4.06
N PRO A 38 9.52 -12.09 -5.27
CA PRO A 38 10.68 -12.22 -6.13
C PRO A 38 11.35 -10.86 -6.39
N LYS A 39 12.69 -10.81 -6.39
CA LYS A 39 13.46 -9.54 -6.51
C LYS A 39 13.03 -8.69 -7.70
N TRP A 40 12.69 -9.31 -8.84
CA TRP A 40 12.23 -8.60 -10.04
C TRP A 40 10.83 -7.97 -9.89
N TRP A 41 9.99 -8.47 -8.98
CA TRP A 41 8.61 -7.99 -8.77
C TRP A 41 8.49 -7.01 -7.60
N VAL A 42 9.56 -6.83 -6.81
CA VAL A 42 9.52 -6.00 -5.59
C VAL A 42 9.22 -4.52 -5.87
N TRP A 43 9.52 -4.01 -7.07
CA TRP A 43 9.17 -2.63 -7.43
C TRP A 43 7.66 -2.38 -7.37
N TYR A 44 6.84 -3.40 -7.66
CA TYR A 44 5.39 -3.27 -7.62
C TYR A 44 4.89 -2.98 -6.20
N TYR A 45 5.52 -3.60 -5.20
CA TYR A 45 5.26 -3.32 -3.78
C TYR A 45 5.52 -1.84 -3.46
N TRP A 46 6.61 -1.26 -3.98
CA TRP A 46 6.99 0.12 -3.66
C TRP A 46 6.12 1.19 -4.36
N ILE A 47 5.51 0.89 -5.51
CA ILE A 47 4.57 1.81 -6.16
C ILE A 47 3.13 1.65 -5.65
N CYS A 48 2.85 0.59 -4.89
CA CYS A 48 1.52 0.28 -4.37
C CYS A 48 1.19 1.18 -3.18
N PRO A 49 0.22 2.10 -3.27
CA PRO A 49 -0.12 2.99 -2.15
C PRO A 49 -0.66 2.21 -0.94
N VAL A 50 -1.36 1.08 -1.17
CA VAL A 50 -1.87 0.21 -0.11
C VAL A 50 -0.74 -0.41 0.70
N ALA A 51 0.40 -0.73 0.06
CA ALA A 51 1.55 -1.28 0.76
C ALA A 51 2.09 -0.32 1.82
N TRP A 52 2.19 0.97 1.47
CA TRP A 52 2.61 2.02 2.39
C TRP A 52 1.62 2.27 3.52
N THR A 53 0.32 2.19 3.24
CA THR A 53 -0.72 2.32 4.28
C THR A 53 -0.62 1.19 5.29
N VAL A 54 -0.54 -0.06 4.82
CA VAL A 54 -0.40 -1.24 5.68
C VAL A 54 0.89 -1.16 6.49
N TYR A 55 2.01 -0.79 5.86
CA TYR A 55 3.28 -0.57 6.53
C TYR A 55 3.13 0.45 7.68
N GLY A 56 2.56 1.61 7.38
CA GLY A 56 2.36 2.69 8.35
C GLY A 56 1.47 2.26 9.52
N CYS A 57 0.36 1.56 9.24
CA CYS A 57 -0.52 1.04 10.28
C CYS A 57 0.21 0.02 11.18
N ILE A 58 0.93 -0.95 10.61
CA ILE A 58 1.60 -1.99 11.39
C ILE A 58 2.71 -1.39 12.26
N VAL A 59 3.56 -0.53 11.69
CA VAL A 59 4.63 0.12 12.45
C VAL A 59 4.07 1.05 13.53
N SER A 60 3.00 1.78 13.26
CA SER A 60 2.40 2.67 14.25
C SER A 60 1.74 1.93 15.43
N GLN A 61 1.34 0.66 15.24
CA GLN A 61 0.62 -0.12 16.26
C GLN A 61 1.54 -1.09 17.02
N TYR A 62 2.60 -1.58 16.36
CA TYR A 62 3.45 -2.64 16.90
C TYR A 62 4.95 -2.28 16.92
N GLY A 63 5.32 -1.07 16.49
CA GLY A 63 6.72 -0.64 16.37
C GLY A 63 7.45 -0.49 17.72
N ASP A 64 6.71 -0.24 18.78
CA ASP A 64 7.16 -0.05 20.17
C ASP A 64 6.68 -1.15 21.13
N VAL A 65 5.93 -2.14 20.62
CA VAL A 65 5.37 -3.22 21.44
C VAL A 65 6.39 -4.34 21.61
N GLU A 66 6.83 -4.56 22.85
CA GLU A 66 7.80 -5.60 23.22
C GLU A 66 7.16 -6.89 23.75
N HIS A 67 5.83 -6.98 23.76
CA HIS A 67 5.13 -8.18 24.20
C HIS A 67 5.55 -9.40 23.37
N THR A 68 5.95 -10.45 24.08
CA THR A 68 6.35 -11.73 23.50
C THR A 68 5.14 -12.52 23.04
N ILE A 69 5.20 -13.03 21.82
CA ILE A 69 4.15 -13.89 21.25
C ILE A 69 4.63 -15.34 21.20
N LYS A 70 3.72 -16.27 21.48
CA LYS A 70 3.97 -17.70 21.32
C LYS A 70 3.55 -18.14 19.93
N ILE A 71 4.51 -18.62 19.14
CA ILE A 71 4.27 -19.08 17.77
C ILE A 71 4.48 -20.59 17.74
N PRO A 72 3.49 -21.39 17.31
CA PRO A 72 3.68 -22.84 17.20
C PRO A 72 4.89 -23.18 16.32
N GLY A 73 5.89 -23.85 16.91
CA GLY A 73 7.11 -24.26 16.20
C GLY A 73 8.23 -23.22 16.13
N GLN A 74 8.12 -22.08 16.81
CA GLN A 74 9.22 -21.11 16.98
C GLN A 74 9.42 -20.73 18.45
N ALA A 75 10.57 -20.17 18.78
CA ALA A 75 10.83 -19.63 20.12
C ALA A 75 9.99 -18.37 20.37
N ASP A 76 9.68 -18.12 21.65
CA ASP A 76 9.00 -16.91 22.08
C ASP A 76 9.86 -15.69 21.71
N GLN A 77 9.28 -14.78 20.93
CA GLN A 77 9.95 -13.57 20.46
C GLN A 77 9.04 -12.35 20.58
N PRO A 78 9.59 -11.13 20.73
CA PRO A 78 8.81 -9.91 20.70
C PRO A 78 8.07 -9.76 19.37
N ILE A 79 6.82 -9.28 19.42
CA ILE A 79 6.00 -9.08 18.21
C ILE A 79 6.69 -8.18 17.17
N LYS A 80 7.42 -7.16 17.62
CA LYS A 80 8.22 -6.27 16.78
C LYS A 80 9.24 -7.03 15.93
N GLN A 81 9.95 -7.98 16.55
CA GLN A 81 10.97 -8.78 15.86
C GLN A 81 10.32 -9.72 14.84
N TYR A 82 9.24 -10.40 15.23
CA TYR A 82 8.49 -11.27 14.33
C TYR A 82 7.98 -10.52 13.08
N ILE A 83 7.43 -9.33 13.27
CA ILE A 83 6.91 -8.46 12.20
C ILE A 83 8.03 -8.04 11.24
N GLN A 84 9.19 -7.68 11.78
CA GLN A 84 10.34 -7.27 10.98
C GLN A 84 10.94 -8.44 10.18
N GLU A 85 11.13 -9.59 10.80
CA GLU A 85 11.73 -10.76 10.15
C GLU A 85 10.79 -11.43 9.14
N THR A 86 9.51 -11.60 9.52
CA THR A 86 8.54 -12.32 8.69
C THR A 86 7.96 -11.44 7.59
N PHE A 87 7.62 -10.19 7.92
CA PHE A 87 6.94 -9.29 6.99
C PHE A 87 7.83 -8.19 6.41
N GLY A 88 8.98 -7.89 7.03
CA GLY A 88 9.91 -6.87 6.56
C GLY A 88 9.57 -5.44 6.99
N TYR A 89 8.63 -5.24 7.92
CA TYR A 89 8.28 -3.91 8.41
C TYR A 89 9.29 -3.44 9.46
N ASP A 90 10.08 -2.44 9.09
CA ASP A 90 11.06 -1.78 9.96
C ASP A 90 10.44 -0.53 10.62
N PRO A 91 10.38 -0.47 11.97
CA PRO A 91 9.86 0.67 12.72
C PRO A 91 10.60 1.99 12.48
N ASN A 92 11.90 1.94 12.16
CA ASN A 92 12.69 3.15 11.90
C ASN A 92 12.29 3.85 10.59
N PHE A 93 11.51 3.18 9.74
CA PHE A 93 11.09 3.69 8.44
C PHE A 93 9.80 4.52 8.48
N MET A 94 9.28 4.85 9.67
CA MET A 94 8.01 5.57 9.84
C MET A 94 8.01 6.96 9.16
N GLY A 95 9.11 7.71 9.28
CA GLY A 95 9.24 9.03 8.65
C GLY A 95 9.10 8.99 7.12
N PRO A 96 9.89 8.16 6.41
CA PRO A 96 9.73 7.93 4.98
C PRO A 96 8.32 7.49 4.58
N VAL A 97 7.70 6.59 5.35
CA VAL A 97 6.33 6.11 5.08
C VAL A 97 5.33 7.27 5.10
N ALA A 98 5.41 8.15 6.10
CA ALA A 98 4.52 9.32 6.19
C ALA A 98 4.68 10.26 4.98
N VAL A 99 5.92 10.54 4.57
CA VAL A 99 6.21 11.38 3.40
C VAL A 99 5.65 10.77 2.12
N VAL A 100 5.84 9.46 1.92
CA VAL A 100 5.35 8.76 0.73
C VAL A 100 3.82 8.75 0.66
N LEU A 101 3.14 8.56 1.78
CA LEU A 101 1.67 8.63 1.84
C LEU A 101 1.13 10.01 1.45
N VAL A 102 1.75 11.08 1.95
CA VAL A 102 1.40 12.46 1.56
C VAL A 102 1.68 12.69 0.07
N ALA A 103 2.81 12.19 -0.44
CA ALA A 103 3.17 12.30 -1.85
C ALA A 103 2.16 11.59 -2.76
N PHE A 104 1.71 10.38 -2.40
CA PHE A 104 0.66 9.68 -3.14
C PHE A 104 -0.67 10.43 -3.13
N ALA A 105 -1.07 10.98 -1.98
CA ALA A 105 -2.30 11.77 -1.89
C ALA A 105 -2.25 13.00 -2.80
N ALA A 106 -1.13 13.73 -2.78
CA ALA A 106 -0.91 14.88 -3.66
C ALA A 106 -0.90 14.46 -5.14
N PHE A 107 -0.20 13.38 -5.49
CA PHE A 107 -0.16 12.83 -6.85
C PHE A 107 -1.54 12.44 -7.38
N PHE A 108 -2.35 11.73 -6.59
CA PHE A 108 -3.70 11.36 -7.00
C PHE A 108 -4.62 12.57 -7.14
N ALA A 109 -4.47 13.57 -6.27
CA ALA A 109 -5.24 14.81 -6.33
C ALA A 109 -4.88 15.64 -7.59
N THR A 110 -3.58 15.80 -7.90
CA THR A 110 -3.14 16.54 -9.09
C THR A 110 -3.54 15.82 -10.37
N MET A 111 -3.39 14.49 -10.41
CA MET A 111 -3.81 13.70 -11.56
C MET A 111 -5.32 13.77 -11.77
N PHE A 112 -6.12 13.72 -10.71
CA PHE A 112 -7.57 13.92 -10.79
C PHE A 112 -7.94 15.31 -11.34
N ALA A 113 -7.31 16.38 -10.83
CA ALA A 113 -7.54 17.74 -11.30
C ALA A 113 -7.16 17.91 -12.78
N PHE A 114 -6.04 17.33 -13.20
CA PHE A 114 -5.62 17.32 -14.61
C PHE A 114 -6.61 16.59 -15.50
N CYS A 115 -7.07 15.40 -15.09
CA CYS A 115 -8.01 14.59 -15.87
C CYS A 115 -9.33 15.32 -16.08
N ILE A 116 -9.88 15.97 -15.05
CA ILE A 116 -11.10 16.78 -15.20
C ILE A 116 -10.89 17.93 -16.19
N LYS A 117 -9.72 18.57 -16.18
CA LYS A 117 -9.42 19.70 -17.06
C LYS A 117 -9.22 19.26 -18.51
N ALA A 118 -8.50 18.17 -18.75
CA ALA A 118 -8.09 17.74 -20.10
C ALA A 118 -9.09 16.78 -20.76
N LEU A 119 -9.65 15.84 -20.00
CA LEU A 119 -10.53 14.78 -20.49
C LEU A 119 -12.00 15.06 -20.17
N ASN A 120 -12.43 16.33 -20.11
CA ASN A 120 -13.76 16.70 -19.66
C ASN A 120 -14.89 16.11 -20.54
N PHE A 121 -15.29 14.88 -20.25
CA PHE A 121 -16.31 14.14 -21.00
C PHE A 121 -17.73 14.71 -20.81
N GLN A 122 -17.94 15.58 -19.82
CA GLN A 122 -19.24 16.24 -19.61
C GLN A 122 -19.49 17.43 -20.55
N LYS A 123 -18.44 17.95 -21.21
CA LYS A 123 -18.55 19.08 -22.15
C LYS A 123 -18.73 18.65 -23.61
N ARG A 124 -18.75 17.35 -23.89
CA ARG A 124 -18.79 16.77 -25.23
C ARG A 124 -20.16 16.24 -25.57
#